data_AF-A0A2M7JC43-F1
#
_entry.id   AF-A0A2M7JC43-F1
#
_cell.length_a   1.000
_cell.length_b   1.000
_cell.length_c   1.000
_cell.angle_alpha   90.00
_cell.angle_beta   90.00
_cell.angle_gamma   90.00
#
_symmetry.space_group_name_H-M   'P 1'
#
loop_
_entity.id
_entity.type
_entity.pdbx_description
1 polymer ?
#
loop_
_entity_poly.entity_id
_entity_poly.type
_entity_poly.pdbx_seq_one_letter_code
_entity_poly.pdbx_strand_id
1 'polypeptide(L)'
;MGEQSFTRGDILRIYNAGPDAVVQLIELLLATIAQLQLRIEALESQLSKDSHNSHKPPSSDGLKRMTKSLRVKSTRPNGGQEGHSGHTLAMVEKPDHIIIHQVKRCQECDGSLERTIANSFVQRQVFDIPPLRLEVTEHRAEVKHCPHCGANNQALFPQEVTKITQYGDSIKSLAVYLTQYQLLPYDRTTELLNDLFSSPISEASLYNWNEKAYQALEKSEAVISSQLQQAPVINVDETGNSHYGKTYVQRGIRE
;
A
#
# COMPACT_ATOMS: atom_id res chain seq x y z
N MET A 1 -9.99 1.30 47.36
CA MET A 1 -10.58 0.18 48.12
C MET A 1 -10.11 0.35 49.55
N GLY A 2 -11.04 0.55 50.49
CA GLY A 2 -10.72 0.93 51.86
C GLY A 2 -10.00 -0.19 52.61
N GLU A 3 -8.96 0.16 53.35
CA GLU A 3 -8.28 -0.73 54.29
C GLU A 3 -9.29 -1.14 55.39
N GLN A 4 -9.79 -2.38 55.31
CA GLN A 4 -10.45 -3.01 56.45
C GLN A 4 -9.37 -3.42 57.46
N SER A 5 -8.87 -2.46 58.25
CA SER A 5 -7.98 -2.78 59.37
C SER A 5 -8.82 -3.02 60.61
N PHE A 6 -8.74 -4.21 61.21
CA PHE A 6 -9.24 -4.44 62.56
C PHE A 6 -8.37 -3.66 63.54
N THR A 7 -8.97 -2.74 64.30
CA THR A 7 -8.21 -2.05 65.34
C THR A 7 -8.00 -2.98 66.54
N ARG A 8 -6.95 -2.73 67.32
CA ARG A 8 -6.68 -3.50 68.56
C ARG A 8 -7.90 -3.52 69.51
N GLY A 9 -8.69 -2.44 69.53
CA GLY A 9 -9.91 -2.35 70.34
C GLY A 9 -11.04 -3.26 69.86
N ASP A 10 -11.10 -3.58 68.57
CA ASP A 10 -12.10 -4.49 68.01
C ASP A 10 -11.74 -5.95 68.33
N ILE A 11 -10.46 -6.28 68.25
CA ILE A 11 -9.94 -7.61 68.60
C ILE A 11 -10.19 -7.92 70.09
N LEU A 12 -9.95 -6.93 70.96
CA LEU A 12 -10.22 -7.09 72.40
C LEU A 12 -11.72 -7.23 72.70
N ARG A 13 -12.59 -6.55 71.94
CA ARG A 13 -14.05 -6.73 72.06
C ARG A 13 -14.49 -8.14 71.67
N ILE A 14 -13.94 -8.69 70.59
CA ILE A 14 -14.23 -10.06 70.15
C ILE A 14 -13.69 -11.09 71.15
N TYR A 15 -12.48 -10.86 71.68
CA TYR A 15 -11.90 -11.70 72.72
C TYR A 15 -12.76 -11.75 73.99
N ASN A 16 -13.27 -10.59 74.44
CA ASN A 16 -14.13 -10.49 75.61
C ASN A 16 -15.56 -11.03 75.37
N ALA A 17 -15.98 -11.20 74.12
CA ALA A 17 -17.28 -11.78 73.75
C ALA A 17 -17.32 -13.31 73.89
N GLY A 18 -16.18 -13.95 74.14
CA GLY A 18 -16.07 -15.37 74.42
C GLY A 18 -15.39 -16.18 73.30
N PRO A 19 -15.10 -17.46 73.57
CA PRO A 19 -14.30 -18.31 72.68
C PRO A 19 -14.94 -18.50 71.29
N ASP A 20 -16.27 -18.62 71.22
CA ASP A 20 -16.96 -18.83 69.94
C ASP A 20 -16.82 -17.63 68.99
N ALA A 21 -16.81 -16.40 69.52
CA ALA A 21 -16.62 -15.19 68.72
C ALA A 21 -15.20 -15.10 68.13
N VAL A 22 -14.20 -15.60 68.88
CA VAL A 22 -12.81 -15.68 68.40
C VAL A 22 -12.67 -16.74 67.31
N VAL A 23 -13.30 -17.91 67.49
CA VAL A 23 -13.29 -19.00 66.50
C VAL A 23 -13.93 -18.52 65.19
N GLN A 24 -15.10 -17.86 65.24
CA GLN A 24 -15.76 -17.32 64.05
C GLN A 24 -14.90 -16.29 63.30
N LEU A 25 -14.18 -15.43 64.02
CA LEU A 25 -13.26 -14.48 63.39
C LEU A 25 -12.10 -15.20 62.69
N ILE A 26 -11.52 -16.22 63.33
CA ILE A 26 -10.43 -17.01 62.74
C ILE A 26 -10.91 -17.75 61.48
N GLU A 27 -12.08 -18.38 61.52
CA GLU A 27 -12.67 -19.06 60.35
C GLU A 27 -12.90 -18.09 59.18
N LEU A 28 -13.42 -16.90 59.46
CA LEU A 28 -13.65 -15.86 58.46
C LEU A 28 -12.33 -15.35 57.85
N LEU A 29 -11.30 -15.14 58.66
CA LEU A 29 -9.99 -14.71 58.20
C LEU A 29 -9.32 -15.80 57.34
N LEU A 30 -9.39 -17.07 57.75
CA LEU A 30 -8.85 -18.19 56.98
C LEU A 30 -9.55 -18.34 55.62
N ALA A 31 -10.89 -18.20 55.58
CA ALA A 31 -11.65 -18.22 54.32
C ALA A 31 -11.24 -17.05 53.39
N THR A 32 -11.05 -15.86 53.95
CA THR A 32 -10.62 -14.67 53.19
C THR A 32 -9.20 -14.86 52.64
N ILE A 33 -8.27 -15.39 53.45
CA ILE A 33 -6.90 -15.69 53.01
C ILE A 33 -6.91 -16.69 51.87
N ALA A 34 -7.69 -17.77 51.96
CA ALA A 34 -7.80 -18.76 50.90
C ALA A 34 -8.34 -18.15 49.59
N GLN A 35 -9.36 -17.29 49.68
CA GLN A 35 -9.91 -16.61 48.50
C GLN A 35 -8.91 -15.63 47.87
N LEU A 36 -8.15 -14.91 48.69
CA LEU A 36 -7.11 -14.00 48.22
C LEU A 36 -5.94 -14.76 47.57
N GLN A 37 -5.54 -15.89 48.14
CA GLN A 37 -4.50 -16.76 47.55
C GLN A 37 -4.92 -17.28 46.17
N LEU A 38 -6.15 -17.79 46.02
CA LEU A 38 -6.68 -18.21 44.72
C LEU A 38 -6.72 -17.05 43.71
N ARG A 39 -7.05 -15.84 44.17
CA ARG A 39 -7.09 -14.67 43.29
C ARG A 39 -5.70 -14.23 42.85
N ILE A 40 -4.72 -14.26 43.77
CA ILE A 40 -3.32 -13.96 43.47
C ILE A 40 -2.79 -14.98 42.47
N GLU A 41 -2.99 -16.27 42.71
CA GLU A 41 -2.52 -17.34 41.81
C GLU A 41 -3.16 -17.23 40.41
N ALA A 42 -4.46 -16.89 40.32
CA ALA A 42 -5.12 -16.65 39.05
C ALA A 42 -4.58 -15.41 38.31
N LEU A 43 -4.28 -14.32 39.02
CA LEU A 43 -3.73 -13.09 38.43
C LEU A 43 -2.26 -13.29 38.02
N GLU A 44 -1.47 -13.98 38.82
CA GLU A 44 -0.09 -14.36 38.50
C GLU A 44 -0.04 -15.31 37.30
N SER A 45 -0.96 -16.29 37.22
CA SER A 45 -1.12 -17.17 36.05
C SER A 45 -1.54 -16.40 34.79
N GLN A 46 -2.29 -15.30 34.91
CA GLN A 46 -2.62 -14.44 33.77
C GLN A 46 -1.43 -13.61 33.30
N LEU A 47 -0.58 -13.14 34.23
CA LEU A 47 0.61 -12.35 33.94
C LEU A 47 1.78 -13.21 33.43
N SER A 48 1.88 -14.47 33.84
CA SER A 48 2.96 -15.40 33.43
C SER A 48 2.74 -16.10 32.09
N LYS A 49 1.63 -15.80 31.40
CA LYS A 49 1.33 -16.33 30.06
C LYS A 49 1.93 -15.45 28.99
N ASP A 50 3.07 -15.87 28.44
CA ASP A 50 3.66 -15.36 27.20
C ASP A 50 3.30 -16.26 26.00
N SER A 51 3.54 -15.76 24.78
CA SER A 51 3.33 -16.49 23.53
C SER A 51 4.27 -17.69 23.33
N HIS A 52 5.19 -17.95 24.28
CA HIS A 52 6.13 -19.06 24.22
C HIS A 52 5.59 -20.32 24.90
N ASN A 53 4.76 -20.20 25.95
CA ASN A 53 4.14 -21.35 26.61
C ASN A 53 2.61 -21.47 26.41
N SER A 54 1.96 -20.42 25.93
CA SER A 54 0.52 -20.38 25.73
C SER A 54 0.26 -20.10 24.27
N HIS A 55 -0.57 -20.91 23.60
CA HIS A 55 -0.97 -20.77 22.18
C HIS A 55 -1.72 -19.45 21.85
N LYS A 56 -1.35 -18.34 22.49
CA LYS A 56 -1.76 -16.98 22.16
C LYS A 56 -0.97 -16.50 20.94
N PRO A 57 -1.62 -15.80 20.01
CA PRO A 57 -0.91 -15.22 18.88
C PRO A 57 0.08 -14.14 19.38
N PRO A 58 1.25 -14.01 18.73
CA PRO A 58 2.31 -13.07 19.13
C PRO A 58 1.88 -11.59 19.17
N SER A 59 0.74 -11.26 18.55
CA SER A 59 0.15 -9.92 18.52
C SER A 59 -0.55 -9.52 19.83
N SER A 60 -0.79 -10.47 20.73
CA SER A 60 -1.43 -10.24 22.04
C SER A 60 -0.45 -9.79 23.13
N ASP A 61 0.85 -9.99 22.89
CA ASP A 61 1.92 -9.38 23.67
C ASP A 61 1.99 -7.91 23.24
N GLY A 62 1.40 -6.99 24.00
CA GLY A 62 1.23 -5.57 23.61
C GLY A 62 2.52 -4.83 23.18
N LEU A 63 2.41 -3.52 22.96
CA LEU A 63 3.45 -2.61 22.40
C LEU A 63 4.85 -2.65 23.07
N LYS A 64 5.05 -3.42 24.15
CA LYS A 64 6.34 -3.66 24.81
C LYS A 64 7.27 -4.60 24.05
N ARG A 65 6.85 -5.22 22.93
CA ARG A 65 7.76 -5.98 22.08
C ARG A 65 8.71 -5.02 21.35
N MET A 66 9.76 -4.59 22.05
CA MET A 66 10.95 -4.06 21.38
C MET A 66 11.54 -5.22 20.59
N THR A 67 11.25 -5.26 19.29
CA THR A 67 11.97 -6.13 18.37
C THR A 67 13.45 -5.82 18.54
N LYS A 68 14.20 -6.70 19.22
CA LYS A 68 15.66 -6.61 19.27
C LYS A 68 16.12 -6.77 17.83
N SER A 69 16.47 -5.65 17.21
CA SER A 69 17.09 -5.63 15.89
C SER A 69 18.30 -6.57 15.94
N LEU A 70 18.20 -7.73 15.30
CA LEU A 70 19.33 -8.64 15.07
C LEU A 70 20.35 -8.02 14.10
N ARG A 71 20.02 -6.88 13.50
CA ARG A 71 20.92 -6.11 12.63
C ARG A 71 22.08 -5.59 13.46
N VAL A 72 23.26 -6.17 13.23
CA VAL A 72 24.54 -5.61 13.64
C VAL A 72 24.70 -4.25 12.98
N LYS A 73 25.15 -3.25 13.74
CA LYS A 73 25.39 -1.90 13.25
C LYS A 73 26.41 -1.98 12.11
N SER A 74 25.99 -1.63 10.90
CA SER A 74 26.87 -1.63 9.73
C SER A 74 27.99 -0.60 9.95
N THR A 75 29.24 -1.00 9.73
CA THR A 75 30.39 -0.10 9.67
C THR A 75 30.51 0.60 8.31
N ARG A 76 29.70 0.21 7.32
CA ARG A 76 29.69 0.84 6.00
C ARG A 76 29.20 2.29 6.11
N PRO A 77 29.90 3.25 5.48
CA PRO A 77 29.46 4.63 5.43
C PRO A 77 28.07 4.72 4.77
N ASN A 78 27.28 5.71 5.19
CA ASN A 78 26.02 6.02 4.54
C ASN A 78 26.31 6.56 3.13
N GLY A 79 25.91 5.83 2.10
CA GLY A 79 26.14 6.20 0.70
C GLY A 79 26.19 4.98 -0.23
N GLY A 80 26.28 5.25 -1.54
CA GLY A 80 26.59 4.19 -2.51
C GLY A 80 27.93 3.55 -2.17
N GLN A 81 28.02 2.22 -2.22
CA GLN A 81 29.28 1.54 -1.93
C GLN A 81 30.29 1.86 -3.04
N GLU A 82 31.58 1.86 -2.73
CA GLU A 82 32.63 2.00 -3.73
C GLU A 82 32.43 0.96 -4.84
N GLY A 83 32.32 1.41 -6.09
CA GLY A 83 32.04 0.57 -7.27
C GLY A 83 30.58 0.56 -7.75
N HIS A 84 29.64 1.22 -7.06
CA HIS A 84 28.29 1.43 -7.62
C HIS A 84 28.35 2.44 -8.77
N SER A 85 27.85 2.05 -9.94
CA SER A 85 27.69 2.95 -11.08
C SER A 85 26.65 4.01 -10.74
N GLY A 86 27.10 5.25 -10.55
CA GLY A 86 26.17 6.38 -10.45
C GLY A 86 25.43 6.59 -11.77
N HIS A 87 24.11 6.72 -11.69
CA HIS A 87 23.29 7.15 -12.82
C HIS A 87 23.07 8.66 -12.73
N THR A 88 24.00 9.43 -13.29
CA THR A 88 23.81 10.87 -13.46
C THR A 88 22.83 11.13 -14.59
N LEU A 89 21.88 12.05 -14.41
CA LEU A 89 20.96 12.47 -15.46
C LEU A 89 21.74 13.09 -16.63
N ALA A 90 21.72 12.44 -17.79
CA ALA A 90 22.43 12.87 -18.98
C ALA A 90 21.54 13.71 -19.91
N MET A 91 22.16 14.63 -20.65
CA MET A 91 21.46 15.34 -21.72
C MET A 91 21.07 14.36 -22.84
N VAL A 92 19.87 14.54 -23.39
CA VAL A 92 19.39 13.80 -24.57
C VAL A 92 19.82 14.50 -25.86
N GLU A 93 20.14 13.71 -26.89
CA GLU A 93 20.51 14.25 -28.20
C GLU A 93 19.32 14.94 -28.90
N LYS A 94 18.10 14.43 -28.69
CA LYS A 94 16.87 14.91 -29.32
C LYS A 94 15.82 15.27 -28.25
N PRO A 95 15.77 16.52 -27.77
CA PRO A 95 14.72 16.97 -26.87
C PRO A 95 13.38 17.15 -27.61
N ASP A 96 12.26 17.01 -26.89
CA ASP A 96 10.92 17.18 -27.47
C ASP A 96 10.67 18.60 -28.01
N HIS A 97 11.27 19.60 -27.35
CA HIS A 97 11.15 21.02 -27.71
C HIS A 97 12.50 21.73 -27.58
N ILE A 98 12.80 22.64 -28.51
CA ILE A 98 13.99 23.51 -28.47
C ILE A 98 13.53 24.97 -28.43
N ILE A 99 13.84 25.67 -27.34
CA ILE A 99 13.58 27.10 -27.18
C ILE A 99 14.90 27.86 -27.32
N ILE A 100 14.99 28.72 -28.35
CA ILE A 100 16.19 29.53 -28.59
C ILE A 100 16.03 30.89 -27.91
N HIS A 101 16.89 31.19 -26.95
CA HIS A 101 16.98 32.51 -26.33
C HIS A 101 17.93 33.40 -27.12
N GLN A 102 17.38 34.35 -27.88
CA GLN A 102 18.16 35.24 -28.75
C GLN A 102 18.81 36.38 -27.96
N VAL A 103 20.09 36.65 -28.22
CA VAL A 103 20.78 37.84 -27.72
C VAL A 103 20.41 39.02 -28.62
N LYS A 104 19.67 39.98 -28.08
CA LYS A 104 19.20 41.16 -28.85
C LYS A 104 20.16 42.35 -28.77
N ARG A 105 20.95 42.45 -27.70
CA ARG A 105 21.83 43.59 -27.43
C ARG A 105 23.18 43.11 -26.91
N CYS A 106 24.23 43.82 -27.28
CA CYS A 106 25.57 43.61 -26.76
C CYS A 106 25.63 44.03 -25.29
N GLN A 107 26.23 43.21 -24.42
CA GLN A 107 26.36 43.52 -22.99
C GLN A 107 27.35 44.65 -22.70
N GLU A 108 28.28 44.94 -23.62
CA GLU A 108 29.31 45.97 -23.41
C GLU A 108 28.91 47.33 -23.98
N CYS A 109 28.35 47.38 -25.20
CA CYS A 109 28.06 48.64 -25.90
C CYS A 109 26.57 48.90 -26.17
N ASP A 110 25.68 48.01 -25.74
CA ASP A 110 24.22 48.04 -25.97
C ASP A 110 23.79 48.06 -27.46
N GLY A 111 24.73 47.88 -28.39
CA GLY A 111 24.45 47.78 -29.82
C GLY A 111 23.52 46.61 -30.15
N SER A 112 22.65 46.80 -31.14
CA SER A 112 21.69 45.76 -31.57
C SER A 112 22.40 44.57 -32.22
N LEU A 113 22.00 43.37 -31.81
CA LEU A 113 22.47 42.08 -32.34
C LEU A 113 21.35 41.27 -33.01
N GLU A 114 20.15 41.87 -33.19
CA GLU A 114 18.97 41.16 -33.73
C GLU A 114 19.16 40.60 -35.14
N ARG A 115 20.07 41.20 -35.92
CA ARG A 115 20.40 40.75 -37.29
C ARG A 115 21.70 39.97 -37.39
N THR A 116 22.37 39.72 -36.26
CA THR A 116 23.64 39.00 -36.21
C THR A 116 23.37 37.50 -36.07
N ILE A 117 24.06 36.69 -36.86
CA ILE A 117 23.94 35.22 -36.81
C ILE A 117 24.70 34.71 -35.58
N ALA A 118 24.13 33.74 -34.85
CA ALA A 118 24.78 33.13 -33.70
C ALA A 118 25.96 32.23 -34.11
N ASN A 119 27.09 32.33 -33.41
CA ASN A 119 28.27 31.50 -33.65
C ASN A 119 28.14 30.09 -33.06
N SER A 120 27.47 29.96 -31.90
CA SER A 120 27.27 28.71 -31.19
C SER A 120 26.13 28.82 -30.18
N PHE A 121 25.72 27.70 -29.59
CA PHE A 121 24.71 27.64 -28.54
C PHE A 121 25.28 26.96 -27.30
N VAL A 122 24.99 27.54 -26.12
CA VAL A 122 25.20 26.88 -24.83
C VAL A 122 23.91 26.16 -24.45
N GLN A 123 23.98 24.86 -24.23
CA GLN A 123 22.80 24.02 -24.02
C GLN A 123 22.56 23.75 -22.53
N ARG A 124 21.28 23.77 -22.14
CA ARG A 124 20.76 23.26 -20.87
C ARG A 124 19.44 22.57 -21.16
N GLN A 125 19.17 21.46 -20.48
CA GLN A 125 17.94 20.70 -20.64
C GLN A 125 17.21 20.61 -19.30
N VAL A 126 15.89 20.76 -19.37
CA VAL A 126 14.99 20.59 -18.24
C VAL A 126 14.12 19.37 -18.56
N PHE A 127 14.16 18.38 -17.68
CA PHE A 127 13.28 17.21 -17.75
C PHE A 127 12.09 17.51 -16.84
N ASP A 128 10.92 17.65 -17.45
CA ASP A 128 9.69 17.96 -16.73
C ASP A 128 8.55 17.08 -17.23
N ILE A 129 7.48 17.00 -16.45
CA ILE A 129 6.30 16.21 -16.78
C ILE A 129 5.39 17.07 -17.67
N PRO A 130 5.01 16.61 -18.89
CA PRO A 130 4.05 17.33 -19.71
C PRO A 130 2.68 17.39 -19.01
N PRO A 131 1.78 18.31 -19.41
CA PRO A 131 0.45 18.39 -18.81
C PRO A 131 -0.27 17.04 -18.86
N LEU A 132 -0.62 16.51 -17.69
CA LEU A 132 -1.33 15.24 -17.54
C LEU A 132 -2.83 15.47 -17.78
N ARG A 133 -3.38 14.85 -18.83
CA ARG A 133 -4.83 14.88 -19.14
C ARG A 133 -5.24 13.65 -19.92
N LEU A 134 -6.51 13.26 -19.81
CA LEU A 134 -7.09 12.28 -20.72
C LEU A 134 -7.32 12.93 -22.09
N GLU A 135 -6.87 12.24 -23.14
CA GLU A 135 -7.23 12.56 -24.51
C GLU A 135 -8.60 11.93 -24.82
N VAL A 136 -9.53 12.76 -25.32
CA VAL A 136 -10.89 12.33 -25.67
C VAL A 136 -11.04 12.35 -27.18
N THR A 137 -11.25 11.18 -27.78
CA THR A 137 -11.53 11.02 -29.20
C THR A 137 -13.02 10.80 -29.42
N GLU A 138 -13.66 11.70 -30.17
CA GLU A 138 -15.06 11.53 -30.57
C GLU A 138 -15.15 10.71 -31.87
N HIS A 139 -15.77 9.53 -31.81
CA HIS A 139 -16.09 8.75 -32.98
C HIS A 139 -17.45 9.17 -33.54
N ARG A 140 -17.50 9.60 -34.80
CA ARG A 140 -18.75 9.98 -35.49
C ARG A 140 -19.05 9.01 -36.62
N ALA A 141 -20.24 8.41 -36.58
CA ALA A 141 -20.78 7.63 -37.68
C ALA A 141 -21.60 8.55 -38.59
N GLU A 142 -21.23 8.62 -39.87
CA GLU A 142 -22.02 9.34 -40.86
C GLU A 142 -23.35 8.63 -41.12
N VAL A 143 -24.43 9.41 -41.25
CA VAL A 143 -25.77 8.91 -41.58
C VAL A 143 -26.24 9.59 -42.86
N LYS A 144 -26.60 8.80 -43.88
CA LYS A 144 -27.05 9.27 -45.19
C LYS A 144 -28.31 8.57 -45.65
N HIS A 145 -29.21 9.34 -46.23
CA HIS A 145 -30.35 8.80 -46.96
C HIS A 145 -29.94 8.51 -48.41
N CYS A 146 -30.27 7.31 -48.89
CA CYS A 146 -30.06 6.97 -50.29
C CYS A 146 -31.01 7.79 -51.17
N PRO A 147 -30.52 8.59 -52.13
CA PRO A 147 -31.39 9.40 -52.98
C PRO A 147 -32.25 8.57 -53.95
N HIS A 148 -31.92 7.28 -54.15
CA HIS A 148 -32.62 6.40 -55.09
C HIS A 148 -33.77 5.61 -54.45
N CYS A 149 -33.57 5.06 -53.25
CA CYS A 149 -34.56 4.22 -52.56
C CYS A 149 -35.05 4.79 -51.23
N GLY A 150 -34.50 5.92 -50.77
CA GLY A 150 -34.83 6.53 -49.48
C GLY A 150 -34.25 5.82 -48.25
N ALA A 151 -33.55 4.69 -48.43
CA ALA A 151 -33.01 3.91 -47.31
C ALA A 151 -32.01 4.72 -46.47
N ASN A 152 -32.11 4.59 -45.14
CA ASN A 152 -31.18 5.21 -44.21
C ASN A 152 -29.94 4.32 -44.01
N ASN A 153 -28.76 4.86 -44.28
CA ASN A 153 -27.48 4.16 -44.19
C ASN A 153 -26.62 4.84 -43.12
N GLN A 154 -26.05 4.05 -42.22
CA GLN A 154 -25.17 4.53 -41.16
C GLN A 154 -23.82 3.83 -41.23
N ALA A 155 -22.73 4.59 -41.10
CA ALA A 155 -21.38 4.04 -40.97
C ALA A 155 -21.24 3.22 -39.68
N LEU A 156 -20.49 2.12 -39.74
CA LEU A 156 -20.20 1.31 -38.56
C LEU A 156 -19.10 1.95 -37.71
N PHE A 157 -19.21 1.79 -36.39
CA PHE A 157 -18.12 2.11 -35.48
C PHE A 157 -17.06 0.99 -35.47
N PRO A 158 -15.79 1.30 -35.15
CA PRO A 158 -14.77 0.28 -34.85
C PRO A 158 -15.24 -0.68 -33.74
N GLN A 159 -14.76 -1.93 -33.75
CA GLN A 159 -15.22 -2.96 -32.80
C GLN A 159 -14.93 -2.60 -31.33
N GLU A 160 -13.91 -1.78 -31.10
CA GLU A 160 -13.48 -1.35 -29.78
C GLU A 160 -14.40 -0.28 -29.18
N VAL A 161 -15.16 0.45 -30.02
CA VAL A 161 -16.08 1.52 -29.61
C VAL A 161 -17.47 0.94 -29.40
N THR A 162 -17.70 0.43 -28.19
CA THR A 162 -18.91 -0.36 -27.86
C THR A 162 -19.96 0.44 -27.07
N LYS A 163 -19.57 1.55 -26.45
CA LYS A 163 -20.43 2.40 -25.63
C LYS A 163 -20.42 3.83 -26.14
N ILE A 164 -21.46 4.59 -25.82
CA ILE A 164 -21.57 6.03 -26.13
C ILE A 164 -20.38 6.79 -25.54
N THR A 165 -20.00 6.46 -24.31
CA THR A 165 -18.79 6.96 -23.64
C THR A 165 -18.10 5.79 -22.97
N GLN A 166 -16.79 5.66 -23.14
CA GLN A 166 -15.98 4.63 -22.50
C GLN A 166 -14.56 5.13 -22.24
N TYR A 167 -13.91 4.54 -21.23
CA TYR A 167 -12.48 4.69 -21.04
C TYR A 167 -11.72 3.86 -22.09
N GLY A 168 -10.62 4.42 -22.61
CA GLY A 168 -9.68 3.70 -23.47
C GLY A 168 -8.81 2.71 -22.70
N ASP A 169 -8.08 1.86 -23.39
CA ASP A 169 -7.32 0.78 -22.74
C ASP A 169 -6.08 1.27 -22.00
N SER A 170 -5.44 2.36 -22.45
CA SER A 170 -4.26 2.93 -21.78
C SER A 170 -4.52 3.31 -20.31
N ILE A 171 -5.65 3.97 -20.03
CA ILE A 171 -6.02 4.37 -18.67
C ILE A 171 -6.46 3.18 -17.81
N LYS A 172 -7.13 2.18 -18.42
CA LYS A 172 -7.47 0.93 -17.72
C LYS A 172 -6.21 0.17 -17.32
N SER A 173 -5.27 0.02 -18.24
CA SER A 173 -3.99 -0.66 -17.99
C SER A 173 -3.15 0.06 -16.93
N LEU A 174 -3.11 1.39 -16.96
CA LEU A 174 -2.45 2.18 -15.90
C LEU A 174 -3.10 1.92 -14.53
N ALA A 175 -4.44 1.92 -14.47
CA ALA A 175 -5.17 1.65 -13.23
C ALA A 175 -4.92 0.22 -12.70
N VAL A 176 -4.90 -0.79 -13.57
CA VAL A 176 -4.56 -2.17 -13.21
C VAL A 176 -3.12 -2.23 -12.68
N TYR A 177 -2.17 -1.60 -13.36
CA TYR A 177 -0.78 -1.54 -12.90
C TYR A 177 -0.63 -0.88 -11.52
N LEU A 178 -1.31 0.24 -11.29
CA LEU A 178 -1.29 0.94 -10.00
C LEU A 178 -1.83 0.08 -8.86
N THR A 179 -2.91 -0.66 -9.11
CA THR A 179 -3.53 -1.50 -8.07
C THR A 179 -2.81 -2.83 -7.86
N GLN A 180 -2.38 -3.51 -8.92
CA GLN A 180 -1.82 -4.87 -8.84
C GLN A 180 -0.30 -4.90 -8.64
N TYR A 181 0.43 -3.96 -9.25
CA TYR A 181 1.90 -3.94 -9.16
C TYR A 181 2.42 -2.91 -8.16
N GLN A 182 1.88 -1.70 -8.19
CA GLN A 182 2.23 -0.65 -7.21
C GLN A 182 1.46 -0.79 -5.89
N LEU A 183 0.50 -1.72 -5.82
CA LEU A 183 -0.25 -2.09 -4.62
C LEU A 183 -1.02 -0.91 -3.98
N LEU A 184 -1.47 0.05 -4.80
CA LEU A 184 -2.31 1.14 -4.29
C LEU A 184 -3.73 0.64 -4.00
N PRO A 185 -4.29 0.95 -2.81
CA PRO A 185 -5.71 0.73 -2.54
C PRO A 185 -6.61 1.43 -3.56
N TYR A 186 -7.83 0.93 -3.76
CA TYR A 186 -8.76 1.47 -4.76
C TYR A 186 -9.13 2.94 -4.52
N ASP A 187 -9.40 3.32 -3.27
CA ASP A 187 -9.68 4.70 -2.90
C ASP A 187 -8.51 5.63 -3.26
N ARG A 188 -7.28 5.26 -2.85
CA ARG A 188 -6.06 6.01 -3.19
C ARG A 188 -5.77 6.06 -4.69
N THR A 189 -6.12 5.01 -5.43
CA THR A 189 -5.98 4.98 -6.89
C THR A 189 -6.99 5.92 -7.54
N THR A 190 -8.23 5.94 -7.06
CA THR A 190 -9.28 6.85 -7.53
C THR A 190 -8.88 8.31 -7.31
N GLU A 191 -8.40 8.64 -6.11
CA GLU A 191 -7.88 9.96 -5.76
C GLU A 191 -6.72 10.36 -6.68
N LEU A 192 -5.71 9.50 -6.83
CA LEU A 192 -4.56 9.78 -7.69
C LEU A 192 -4.96 10.03 -9.15
N LEU A 193 -5.85 9.20 -9.71
CA LEU A 193 -6.28 9.36 -11.10
C LEU A 193 -7.10 10.63 -11.30
N ASN A 194 -7.86 11.04 -10.28
CA ASN A 194 -8.57 12.31 -10.29
C ASN A 194 -7.60 13.50 -10.20
N ASP A 195 -6.62 13.45 -9.31
CA ASP A 195 -5.65 14.54 -9.12
C ASP A 195 -4.76 14.74 -10.35
N LEU A 196 -4.32 13.66 -10.98
CA LEU A 196 -3.43 13.72 -12.14
C LEU A 196 -4.16 13.98 -13.46
N PHE A 197 -5.36 13.44 -13.64
CA PHE A 197 -6.05 13.47 -14.94
C PHE A 197 -7.42 14.16 -14.92
N SER A 198 -7.84 14.71 -13.78
CA SER A 198 -9.18 15.28 -13.58
C SER A 198 -10.31 14.31 -13.98
N SER A 199 -10.09 13.01 -13.75
CA SER A 199 -11.01 11.94 -14.13
C SER A 199 -11.49 11.18 -12.89
N PRO A 200 -12.76 11.34 -12.46
CA PRO A 200 -13.31 10.68 -11.28
C PRO A 200 -13.67 9.22 -11.58
N ILE A 201 -12.66 8.35 -11.69
CA ILE A 201 -12.85 6.92 -11.92
C ILE A 201 -13.28 6.26 -10.62
N SER A 202 -14.48 5.66 -10.57
CA SER A 202 -14.95 4.96 -9.38
C SER A 202 -14.18 3.66 -9.07
N GLU A 203 -14.13 3.25 -7.81
CA GLU A 203 -13.58 1.95 -7.38
C GLU A 203 -14.22 0.76 -8.11
N ALA A 204 -15.52 0.82 -8.42
CA ALA A 204 -16.20 -0.22 -9.18
C ALA A 204 -15.62 -0.41 -10.59
N SER A 205 -15.16 0.68 -11.22
CA SER A 205 -14.48 0.61 -12.51
C SER A 205 -13.12 -0.07 -12.38
N LEU A 206 -12.35 0.29 -11.34
CA LEU A 206 -11.06 -0.34 -11.04
C LEU A 206 -11.22 -1.86 -10.82
N TYR A 207 -12.20 -2.26 -10.02
CA TYR A 207 -12.55 -3.65 -9.80
C TYR A 207 -12.87 -4.39 -11.11
N ASN A 208 -13.76 -3.82 -11.94
CA ASN A 208 -14.14 -4.42 -13.21
C ASN A 208 -12.97 -4.54 -14.19
N TRP A 209 -12.01 -3.63 -14.15
CA TRP A 209 -10.82 -3.69 -15.01
C TRP A 209 -9.83 -4.73 -14.51
N ASN A 210 -9.64 -4.85 -13.20
CA ASN A 210 -8.84 -5.91 -12.60
C ASN A 210 -9.42 -7.29 -12.90
N GLU A 211 -10.74 -7.45 -12.80
CA GLU A 211 -11.42 -8.70 -13.15
C GLU A 211 -11.22 -9.07 -14.63
N LYS A 212 -11.35 -8.08 -15.53
CA LYS A 212 -11.07 -8.31 -16.96
C LYS A 212 -9.61 -8.67 -17.22
N ALA A 213 -8.68 -8.02 -16.52
CA ALA A 213 -7.25 -8.33 -16.64
C ALA A 213 -6.96 -9.75 -16.12
N TYR A 214 -7.56 -10.14 -15.00
CA TYR A 214 -7.48 -11.50 -14.45
C TYR A 214 -7.96 -12.54 -15.47
N GLN A 215 -9.14 -12.35 -16.06
CA GLN A 215 -9.69 -13.24 -17.08
C GLN A 215 -8.78 -13.30 -18.33
N ALA A 216 -8.19 -12.18 -18.75
CA ALA A 216 -7.27 -12.15 -19.87
C ALA A 216 -5.95 -12.91 -19.61
N LEU A 217 -5.54 -13.06 -18.35
CA LEU A 217 -4.33 -13.74 -17.94
C LEU A 217 -4.46 -15.27 -17.84
N GLU A 218 -5.68 -15.83 -17.94
CA GLU A 218 -5.95 -17.27 -17.80
C GLU A 218 -5.01 -18.13 -18.67
N LYS A 219 -4.81 -17.74 -19.94
CA LYS A 219 -3.92 -18.47 -20.85
C LYS A 219 -2.45 -18.39 -20.42
N SER A 220 -2.01 -17.21 -20.00
CA SER A 220 -0.64 -17.00 -19.53
C SER A 220 -0.36 -17.80 -18.25
N GLU A 221 -1.31 -17.79 -17.32
CA GLU A 221 -1.26 -18.59 -16.10
C GLU A 221 -1.17 -20.08 -16.42
N ALA A 222 -1.98 -20.58 -17.36
CA ALA A 222 -1.93 -21.97 -17.79
C ALA A 222 -0.56 -22.37 -18.38
N VAL A 223 0.06 -21.50 -19.19
CA VAL A 223 1.41 -21.74 -19.72
C VAL A 223 2.45 -21.75 -18.61
N ILE A 224 2.43 -20.77 -17.72
CA ILE A 224 3.37 -20.68 -16.58
C ILE A 224 3.22 -21.93 -15.70
N SER A 225 1.99 -22.33 -15.38
CA SER A 225 1.71 -23.55 -14.61
C SER A 225 2.25 -24.81 -15.28
N SER A 226 2.06 -24.95 -16.59
CA SER A 226 2.62 -26.09 -17.34
C SER A 226 4.15 -26.10 -17.34
N GLN A 227 4.80 -24.95 -17.45
CA GLN A 227 6.26 -24.84 -17.41
C GLN A 227 6.81 -25.21 -16.03
N LEU A 228 6.14 -24.75 -14.97
CA LEU A 228 6.51 -25.07 -13.59
C LEU A 228 6.39 -26.57 -13.28
N GLN A 229 5.38 -27.25 -13.81
CA GLN A 229 5.23 -28.71 -13.65
C GLN A 229 6.35 -29.50 -14.35
N GLN A 230 6.92 -28.95 -15.41
CA GLN A 230 8.00 -29.57 -16.18
C GLN A 230 9.39 -29.20 -15.64
N ALA A 231 9.47 -28.22 -14.74
CA ALA A 231 10.74 -27.77 -14.19
C ALA A 231 11.35 -28.85 -13.27
N PRO A 232 12.65 -29.18 -13.43
CA PRO A 232 13.30 -30.20 -12.59
C PRO A 232 13.42 -29.76 -11.12
N VAL A 233 13.45 -28.46 -10.86
CA VAL A 233 13.50 -27.85 -9.52
C VAL A 233 12.61 -26.61 -9.54
N ILE A 234 11.80 -26.44 -8.48
CA ILE A 234 11.00 -25.25 -8.23
C ILE A 234 11.39 -24.65 -6.88
N ASN A 235 11.67 -23.35 -6.85
CA ASN A 235 11.93 -22.64 -5.61
C ASN A 235 10.63 -22.03 -5.11
N VAL A 236 10.14 -22.49 -3.95
CA VAL A 236 8.88 -22.03 -3.37
C VAL A 236 9.19 -21.14 -2.16
N ASP A 237 8.52 -19.99 -2.08
CA ASP A 237 8.59 -19.06 -0.97
C ASP A 237 7.21 -18.90 -0.33
N GLU A 238 7.16 -18.88 1.01
CA GLU A 238 5.91 -18.76 1.75
C GLU A 238 5.71 -17.32 2.19
N THR A 239 4.65 -16.67 1.70
CA THR A 239 4.24 -15.33 2.10
C THR A 239 3.02 -15.41 3.00
N GLY A 240 3.16 -14.95 4.25
CA GLY A 240 2.06 -14.85 5.19
C GLY A 240 1.25 -13.57 4.96
N ASN A 241 -0.06 -13.70 4.79
CA ASN A 241 -1.00 -12.59 4.63
C ASN A 241 -2.07 -12.65 5.72
N SER A 242 -2.24 -11.55 6.47
CA SER A 242 -3.24 -11.50 7.56
C SER A 242 -4.54 -10.90 7.04
N HIS A 243 -5.61 -11.68 7.09
CA HIS A 243 -6.94 -11.24 6.67
C HIS A 243 -7.93 -11.48 7.82
N TYR A 244 -8.55 -10.39 8.31
CA TYR A 244 -9.44 -10.38 9.48
C TYR A 244 -8.87 -11.13 10.71
N GLY A 245 -7.59 -10.93 11.01
CA GLY A 245 -6.94 -11.53 12.18
C GLY A 245 -6.56 -13.01 12.04
N LYS A 246 -6.77 -13.61 10.85
CA LYS A 246 -6.25 -14.94 10.50
C LYS A 246 -5.09 -14.79 9.52
N THR A 247 -3.98 -15.45 9.81
CA THR A 247 -2.85 -15.52 8.89
C THR A 247 -3.07 -16.67 7.90
N TYR A 248 -3.13 -16.33 6.62
CA TYR A 248 -3.12 -17.27 5.50
C TYR A 248 -1.72 -17.30 4.92
N VAL A 249 -1.21 -18.48 4.59
CA VAL A 249 0.09 -18.62 3.94
C VAL A 249 -0.16 -18.86 2.46
N GLN A 250 0.27 -17.93 1.61
CA GLN A 250 0.35 -18.13 0.18
C GLN A 250 1.74 -18.65 -0.16
N ARG A 251 1.81 -19.69 -0.99
CA ARG A 251 3.06 -20.24 -1.50
C ARG A 251 3.30 -19.65 -2.89
N GLY A 252 4.23 -18.71 -2.99
CA GLY A 252 4.70 -18.16 -4.26
C GLY A 252 5.87 -18.97 -4.80
N ILE A 253 6.08 -18.91 -6.11
CA ILE A 253 7.26 -19.51 -6.75
C ILE A 253 8.24 -18.39 -7.07
N ARG A 254 9.51 -18.56 -6.70
CA ARG A 254 10.59 -17.64 -7.03
C ARG A 254 11.25 -18.05 -8.35
N GLU A 255 11.51 -17.04 -9.18
CA GLU A 255 12.45 -17.14 -10.31
C GLU A 255 13.89 -17.37 -9.84
#